data_AF-E1YMU7-F1
#
_entry.id   AF-E1YMU7-F1
#
_cell.length_a   1.000
_cell.length_b   1.000
_cell.length_c   1.000
_cell.angle_alpha   90.00
_cell.angle_beta   90.00
_cell.angle_gamma   90.00
#
_symmetry.space_group_name_H-M   'P 1'
#
loop_
_entity.id
_entity.type
_entity.pdbx_description
1 polymer ?
#
loop_
_entity_poly.entity_id
_entity_poly.type
_entity_poly.pdbx_seq_one_letter_code
_entity_poly.pdbx_strand_id
1 'polypeptide(L)'
;MVGPVKMWLLTFRKFCRKEYPACQRLPVLINFASYLLVMPGEIIADLYDKYGERLLEQNVRTFLQFRGKVNKGIRNTIKNEPEMFFAYNNGLTATAENVQTDILHGRIQSVTNFQIVNGGQTTASIFTATKKNKAELSKVYIQVKLTVISPEQAETVVPRISEYANTQNKVSAADFFSNHPFHLRMEEISRRLWAPSPQGGLRETHWFYERARGQYANAQANLTQAQTKEFLSKNPRSQMFTKTDLAKFEYSLNMQPHIVSLGAQKNFAKFANEIGQNWEKNEKQFNELYFQNIIAKAILFHFLDKSIMKQSWYGGYKANIVTYSLAKLARMVSETGKNLDLTQIWKSQKLSIALETQLMAIAELVNEHIQNTPEGITNVTEWCKKELCWKKLQELSIPLNHDLVAGLLDNDVINSQEKSAEKVQKTDDGIFAQKYVIEKGAEYWKQVARYGMEGAFLSPKEMSIIGIACEIPNKIPSEKQSEIVVKIEEKLKNEGFFV
;
A
#
# COMPACT_ATOMS: atom_id res chain seq x y z
N MET A 1 -34.13 3.08 -16.62
CA MET A 1 -33.56 3.44 -17.94
C MET A 1 -32.09 3.75 -17.75
N VAL A 2 -31.23 2.75 -17.95
CA VAL A 2 -29.77 2.96 -17.99
C VAL A 2 -29.49 3.73 -19.28
N GLY A 3 -28.90 4.92 -19.17
CA GLY A 3 -28.51 5.71 -20.35
C GLY A 3 -27.53 4.91 -21.22
N PRO A 4 -27.49 5.16 -22.55
CA PRO A 4 -26.68 4.36 -23.45
C PRO A 4 -25.21 4.46 -23.04
N VAL A 5 -24.56 3.31 -22.85
CA VAL A 5 -23.10 3.20 -22.82
C VAL A 5 -22.62 3.86 -24.11
N LYS A 6 -21.95 5.02 -24.00
CA LYS A 6 -21.39 5.66 -25.20
C LYS A 6 -20.33 4.72 -25.74
N MET A 7 -20.68 3.96 -26.79
CA MET A 7 -19.72 3.28 -27.65
C MET A 7 -18.93 4.33 -28.42
N TRP A 8 -17.61 4.20 -28.45
CA TRP A 8 -16.76 5.11 -29.21
C TRP A 8 -16.01 4.31 -30.27
N LEU A 9 -16.23 4.68 -31.53
CA LEU A 9 -15.53 4.11 -32.67
C LEU A 9 -14.22 4.87 -32.91
N LEU A 10 -13.09 4.16 -32.86
CA LEU A 10 -11.80 4.67 -33.24
C LEU A 10 -11.54 4.38 -34.72
N THR A 11 -11.49 5.41 -35.56
CA THR A 11 -11.09 5.29 -36.97
C THR A 11 -9.65 5.78 -37.13
N PHE A 12 -8.71 4.89 -37.47
CA PHE A 12 -7.28 5.24 -37.56
C PHE A 12 -6.99 6.31 -38.62
N ARG A 13 -7.82 6.44 -39.67
CA ARG A 13 -7.73 7.54 -40.66
C ARG A 13 -7.75 8.94 -40.04
N LYS A 14 -8.36 9.11 -38.86
CA LYS A 14 -8.44 10.41 -38.16
C LYS A 14 -7.17 10.75 -37.37
N PHE A 15 -6.26 9.78 -37.20
CA PHE A 15 -5.04 9.90 -36.38
C PHE A 15 -3.76 9.64 -37.18
N CYS A 16 -3.85 9.01 -38.36
CA CYS A 16 -2.70 8.74 -39.22
C CYS A 16 -2.66 9.67 -40.43
N ARG A 17 -1.55 10.40 -40.61
CA ARG A 17 -1.30 11.18 -41.85
C ARG A 17 -0.48 10.43 -42.91
N LYS A 18 0.18 9.31 -42.56
CA LYS A 18 1.12 8.59 -43.46
C LYS A 18 1.02 7.05 -43.45
N GLU A 19 0.85 6.38 -42.29
CA GLU A 19 0.84 4.90 -42.21
C GLU A 19 -0.20 4.34 -41.23
N TYR A 20 -0.79 3.18 -41.56
CA TYR A 20 -1.74 2.45 -40.71
C TYR A 20 -1.04 1.36 -39.91
N PRO A 21 -1.55 0.98 -38.71
CA PRO A 21 -0.97 -0.13 -37.94
C PRO A 21 -1.04 -1.44 -38.72
N ALA A 22 0.12 -2.05 -38.97
CA ALA A 22 0.22 -3.40 -39.53
C ALA A 22 -0.12 -4.43 -38.44
N CYS A 23 -0.89 -5.45 -38.79
CA CYS A 23 -1.36 -6.47 -37.86
C CYS A 23 -1.24 -7.88 -38.46
N GLN A 24 -0.96 -8.85 -37.60
CA GLN A 24 -1.08 -10.27 -37.91
C GLN A 24 -2.16 -10.86 -37.02
N ARG A 25 -3.17 -11.50 -37.65
CA ARG A 25 -4.17 -12.27 -36.93
C ARG A 25 -3.55 -13.60 -36.50
N LEU A 26 -3.64 -13.92 -35.22
CA LEU A 26 -3.16 -15.19 -34.69
C LEU A 26 -4.16 -16.32 -35.01
N PRO A 27 -3.70 -17.57 -35.25
CA PRO A 27 -4.59 -18.70 -35.48
C PRO A 27 -5.59 -18.87 -34.33
N VAL A 28 -6.86 -19.07 -34.67
CA VAL A 28 -7.97 -19.18 -33.71
C VAL A 28 -7.87 -20.53 -33.01
N LEU A 29 -7.44 -20.54 -31.74
CA LEU A 29 -7.45 -21.73 -30.90
C LEU A 29 -8.61 -21.73 -29.88
N ILE A 30 -9.32 -20.60 -29.71
CA ILE A 30 -10.47 -20.39 -28.80
C ILE A 30 -11.37 -19.27 -29.39
N ASN A 31 -12.64 -19.14 -28.97
CA ASN A 31 -13.70 -18.20 -29.42
C ASN A 31 -13.39 -16.67 -29.41
N PHE A 32 -12.12 -16.23 -29.42
CA PHE A 32 -11.71 -14.83 -29.44
C PHE A 32 -10.71 -14.56 -30.58
N ALA A 33 -10.84 -13.43 -31.26
CA ALA A 33 -9.83 -12.97 -32.21
C ALA A 33 -8.72 -12.20 -31.49
N SER A 34 -7.46 -12.55 -31.75
CA SER A 34 -6.30 -11.84 -31.22
C SER A 34 -5.40 -11.34 -32.34
N TYR A 35 -4.88 -10.13 -32.15
CA TYR A 35 -4.02 -9.43 -33.10
C TYR A 35 -2.73 -9.03 -32.41
N LEU A 36 -1.61 -9.23 -33.10
CA LEU A 36 -0.35 -8.59 -32.77
C LEU A 36 -0.13 -7.49 -33.81
N LEU A 37 0.06 -6.26 -33.36
CA LEU A 37 0.24 -5.11 -34.25
C LEU A 37 1.38 -4.21 -33.79
N VAL A 38 1.95 -3.48 -34.75
CA VAL A 38 2.96 -2.45 -34.49
C VAL A 38 2.30 -1.09 -34.66
N MET A 39 2.27 -0.31 -33.59
CA MET A 39 1.64 1.01 -33.57
C MET A 39 2.69 2.12 -33.48
N PRO A 40 2.65 3.14 -34.36
CA PRO A 40 3.43 4.36 -34.19
C PRO A 40 3.16 5.07 -32.87
N GLY A 41 4.21 5.61 -32.24
CA GLY A 41 4.11 6.33 -30.97
C GLY A 41 3.25 7.59 -31.03
N GLU A 42 3.20 8.25 -32.19
CA GLU A 42 2.33 9.40 -32.45
C GLU A 42 0.86 9.06 -32.22
N ILE A 43 0.41 7.90 -32.71
CA ILE A 43 -0.98 7.45 -32.54
C ILE A 43 -1.28 7.24 -31.06
N ILE A 44 -0.37 6.62 -30.30
CA ILE A 44 -0.55 6.42 -28.86
C ILE A 44 -0.63 7.76 -28.10
N ALA A 45 0.22 8.73 -28.48
CA ALA A 45 0.18 10.07 -27.91
C ALA A 45 -1.16 10.76 -28.20
N ASP A 46 -1.64 10.71 -29.44
CA ASP A 46 -2.90 11.36 -29.85
C ASP A 46 -4.14 10.69 -29.24
N LEU A 47 -4.12 9.36 -29.11
CA LEU A 47 -5.17 8.61 -28.40
C LEU A 47 -5.25 9.06 -26.94
N TYR A 48 -4.12 9.20 -26.27
CA TYR A 48 -4.07 9.66 -24.89
C TYR A 48 -4.43 11.14 -24.75
N ASP A 49 -4.02 12.01 -25.69
CA ASP A 49 -4.41 13.43 -25.70
C ASP A 49 -5.93 13.58 -25.83
N LYS A 50 -6.55 12.77 -26.68
CA LYS A 50 -7.98 12.86 -26.97
C LYS A 50 -8.89 12.21 -25.92
N TYR A 51 -8.50 11.03 -25.41
CA TYR A 51 -9.37 10.24 -24.54
C TYR A 51 -8.88 10.21 -23.08
N GLY A 52 -7.66 10.64 -22.80
CA GLY A 52 -7.11 10.77 -21.45
C GLY A 52 -7.14 9.46 -20.66
N GLU A 53 -7.49 9.57 -19.38
CA GLU A 53 -7.57 8.43 -18.46
C GLU A 53 -8.65 7.42 -18.87
N ARG A 54 -9.64 7.83 -19.68
CA ARG A 54 -10.70 6.94 -20.19
C ARG A 54 -10.19 5.83 -21.11
N LEU A 55 -8.99 6.01 -21.67
CA LEU A 55 -8.28 5.00 -22.45
C LEU A 55 -7.68 3.89 -21.58
N LEU A 56 -7.56 4.14 -20.27
CA LEU A 56 -6.93 3.29 -19.26
C LEU A 56 -7.91 2.85 -18.17
N GLU A 57 -9.21 3.12 -18.29
CA GLU A 57 -10.20 2.85 -17.24
C GLU A 57 -10.25 1.36 -16.85
N GLN A 58 -10.07 0.47 -17.83
CA GLN A 58 -10.06 -0.98 -17.61
C GLN A 58 -8.71 -1.55 -17.14
N ASN A 59 -7.74 -0.69 -16.85
CA ASN A 59 -6.45 -1.10 -16.31
C ASN A 59 -6.51 -1.05 -14.78
N VAL A 60 -6.30 -2.18 -14.11
CA VAL A 60 -6.31 -2.23 -12.63
C VAL A 60 -5.16 -1.44 -11.99
N ARG A 61 -4.21 -0.97 -12.82
CA ARG A 61 -3.00 -0.22 -12.43
C ARG A 61 -3.13 1.30 -12.59
N THR A 62 -4.29 1.82 -13.02
CA THR A 62 -4.47 3.24 -13.40
C THR A 62 -4.32 4.21 -12.22
N PHE A 63 -4.26 3.71 -10.99
CA PHE A 63 -3.97 4.52 -9.80
C PHE A 63 -2.47 4.75 -9.50
N LEU A 64 -1.53 4.22 -10.30
CA LEU A 64 -0.11 4.46 -10.10
C LEU A 64 0.37 5.73 -10.81
N GLN A 65 0.66 6.74 -10.01
CA GLN A 65 1.31 7.97 -10.46
C GLN A 65 2.57 7.69 -11.31
N PHE A 66 2.65 8.40 -12.43
CA PHE A 66 3.65 8.29 -13.48
C PHE A 66 5.05 8.82 -13.12
N ARG A 67 5.56 8.59 -11.91
CA ARG A 67 6.91 8.99 -11.49
C ARG A 67 7.68 7.82 -10.87
N GLY A 68 8.57 7.21 -11.67
CA GLY A 68 9.47 6.13 -11.25
C GLY A 68 10.68 5.96 -12.17
N LYS A 69 11.65 5.11 -11.76
CA LYS A 69 12.88 4.80 -12.54
C LYS A 69 12.58 4.22 -13.93
N VAL A 70 11.51 3.42 -14.06
CA VAL A 70 11.04 2.86 -15.35
C VAL A 70 10.71 3.97 -16.35
N ASN A 71 10.07 5.04 -15.90
CA ASN A 71 9.74 6.19 -16.76
C ASN A 71 10.99 6.97 -17.18
N LYS A 72 12.10 6.90 -16.42
CA LYS A 72 13.38 7.46 -16.84
C LYS A 72 13.98 6.65 -17.99
N GLY A 73 13.91 5.31 -17.93
CA GLY A 73 14.36 4.42 -19.02
C GLY A 73 13.59 4.63 -20.31
N ILE A 74 12.25 4.58 -20.24
CA ILE A 74 11.37 4.79 -21.40
C ILE A 74 11.64 6.16 -22.05
N ARG A 75 11.75 7.23 -21.23
CA ARG A 75 12.07 8.57 -21.74
C ARG A 75 13.47 8.67 -22.34
N ASN A 76 14.44 7.93 -21.77
CA ASN A 76 15.80 7.90 -22.28
C ASN A 76 15.83 7.26 -23.67
N THR A 77 15.12 6.15 -23.87
CA THR A 77 15.01 5.50 -25.18
C THR A 77 14.32 6.43 -26.19
N ILE A 78 13.20 7.07 -25.83
CA ILE A 78 12.51 8.02 -26.73
C ILE A 78 13.45 9.15 -27.17
N LYS A 79 14.31 9.64 -26.27
CA LYS A 79 15.18 10.78 -26.57
C LYS A 79 16.44 10.41 -27.35
N ASN A 80 17.07 9.30 -26.99
CA ASN A 80 18.43 8.99 -27.43
C ASN A 80 18.50 7.85 -28.45
N GLU A 81 17.57 6.90 -28.40
CA GLU A 81 17.57 5.68 -29.23
C GLU A 81 16.13 5.33 -29.67
N PRO A 82 15.38 6.25 -30.30
CA PRO A 82 13.96 6.07 -30.59
C PRO A 82 13.68 4.88 -31.54
N GLU A 83 14.60 4.58 -32.46
CA GLU A 83 14.53 3.41 -33.35
C GLU A 83 14.60 2.07 -32.59
N MET A 84 15.23 2.05 -31.41
CA MET A 84 15.31 0.86 -30.57
C MET A 84 14.12 0.74 -29.61
N PHE A 85 13.16 1.67 -29.65
CA PHE A 85 12.05 1.69 -28.70
C PHE A 85 11.25 0.38 -28.71
N PHE A 86 11.00 -0.16 -29.90
CA PHE A 86 10.31 -1.44 -30.10
C PHE A 86 11.04 -2.62 -29.43
N ALA A 87 12.37 -2.60 -29.44
CA ALA A 87 13.20 -3.67 -28.89
C ALA A 87 13.43 -3.54 -27.38
N TYR A 88 13.60 -2.32 -26.88
CA TYR A 88 14.00 -2.08 -25.49
C TYR A 88 12.84 -1.93 -24.51
N ASN A 89 11.65 -1.57 -24.98
CA ASN A 89 10.53 -1.23 -24.11
C ASN A 89 9.38 -2.23 -24.27
N ASN A 90 8.72 -2.51 -23.15
CA ASN A 90 7.54 -3.37 -23.16
C ASN A 90 6.41 -2.74 -23.99
N GLY A 91 5.74 -3.60 -24.76
CA GLY A 91 4.55 -3.26 -25.53
C GLY A 91 3.32 -2.96 -24.69
N LEU A 92 2.18 -2.80 -25.36
CA LEU A 92 0.88 -2.58 -24.74
C LEU A 92 0.02 -3.85 -24.84
N THR A 93 -0.82 -4.08 -23.82
CA THR A 93 -1.95 -5.01 -23.95
C THR A 93 -3.23 -4.19 -24.00
N ALA A 94 -4.05 -4.48 -24.99
CA ALA A 94 -5.29 -3.78 -25.24
C ALA A 94 -6.45 -4.74 -25.54
N THR A 95 -7.65 -4.27 -25.27
CA THR A 95 -8.92 -4.96 -25.56
C THR A 95 -9.79 -4.11 -26.45
N ALA A 96 -10.69 -4.75 -27.20
CA ALA A 96 -11.67 -4.10 -28.04
C ALA A 96 -12.90 -4.99 -28.22
N GLU A 97 -14.03 -4.38 -28.57
CA GLU A 97 -15.26 -5.11 -28.87
C GLU A 97 -15.32 -5.57 -30.33
N ASN A 98 -14.79 -4.75 -31.24
CA ASN A 98 -14.78 -5.06 -32.66
C ASN A 98 -13.57 -4.44 -33.34
N VAL A 99 -13.03 -5.12 -34.35
CA VAL A 99 -11.90 -4.66 -35.17
C VAL A 99 -12.27 -4.82 -36.63
N GLN A 100 -12.18 -3.74 -37.41
CA GLN A 100 -12.32 -3.77 -38.87
C GLN A 100 -10.93 -3.72 -39.49
N THR A 101 -10.62 -4.72 -40.31
CA THR A 101 -9.34 -4.84 -41.01
C THR A 101 -9.51 -4.65 -42.50
N ASP A 102 -8.53 -4.03 -43.15
CA ASP A 102 -8.38 -4.11 -44.59
C ASP A 102 -7.76 -5.47 -44.96
N ILE A 103 -8.59 -6.33 -45.55
CA ILE A 103 -8.24 -7.73 -45.89
C ILE A 103 -7.07 -7.77 -46.90
N LEU A 104 -6.89 -6.74 -47.73
CA LEU A 104 -5.86 -6.69 -48.75
C LEU A 104 -4.46 -6.36 -48.21
N HIS A 105 -4.34 -5.76 -47.02
CA HIS A 105 -3.07 -5.20 -46.53
C HIS A 105 -2.69 -5.56 -45.09
N GLY A 106 -3.49 -6.38 -44.40
CA GLY A 106 -3.22 -6.74 -43.00
C GLY A 106 -3.16 -5.51 -42.08
N ARG A 107 -4.00 -4.51 -42.32
CA ARG A 107 -4.02 -3.24 -41.56
C ARG A 107 -5.34 -3.08 -40.82
N ILE A 108 -5.28 -2.51 -39.61
CA ILE A 108 -6.50 -2.16 -38.86
C ILE A 108 -7.03 -0.80 -39.33
N GLN A 109 -8.27 -0.76 -39.81
CA GLN A 109 -8.95 0.46 -40.24
C GLN A 109 -9.68 1.15 -39.07
N SER A 110 -10.40 0.37 -38.26
CA SER A 110 -11.14 0.88 -37.12
C SER A 110 -11.26 -0.14 -35.98
N VAL A 111 -11.43 0.37 -34.76
CA VAL A 111 -11.61 -0.45 -33.55
C VAL A 111 -12.73 0.17 -32.70
N THR A 112 -13.62 -0.67 -32.20
CA THR A 112 -14.72 -0.25 -31.31
C THR A 112 -14.33 -0.52 -29.87
N ASN A 113 -14.51 0.47 -28.99
CA ASN A 113 -14.23 0.40 -27.56
C ASN A 113 -12.80 -0.10 -27.24
N PHE A 114 -11.81 0.52 -27.88
CA PHE A 114 -10.40 0.25 -27.63
C PHE A 114 -10.00 0.70 -26.21
N GLN A 115 -9.40 -0.20 -25.45
CA GLN A 115 -8.98 0.01 -24.06
C GLN A 115 -7.58 -0.54 -23.83
N ILE A 116 -6.70 0.21 -23.17
CA ILE A 116 -5.34 -0.23 -22.83
C ILE A 116 -5.36 -0.78 -21.40
N VAL A 117 -5.31 -2.10 -21.28
CA VAL A 117 -5.42 -2.83 -20.00
C VAL A 117 -4.07 -3.09 -19.33
N ASN A 118 -2.95 -2.89 -20.07
CA ASN A 118 -1.58 -2.87 -19.57
C ASN A 118 -0.70 -1.96 -20.43
N GLY A 119 0.24 -1.24 -19.80
CA GLY A 119 1.16 -0.32 -20.49
C GLY A 119 0.90 1.17 -20.27
N GLY A 120 0.09 1.54 -19.26
CA GLY A 120 -0.21 2.96 -18.97
C GLY A 120 1.03 3.84 -18.74
N GLN A 121 2.10 3.30 -18.14
CA GLN A 121 3.37 4.04 -17.98
C GLN A 121 4.06 4.34 -19.31
N THR A 122 4.02 3.39 -20.26
CA THR A 122 4.54 3.54 -21.62
C THR A 122 3.72 4.61 -22.35
N THR A 123 2.39 4.49 -22.35
CA THR A 123 1.46 5.45 -22.96
C THR A 123 1.67 6.88 -22.43
N ALA A 124 1.68 7.06 -21.11
CA ALA A 124 1.86 8.38 -20.50
C ALA A 124 3.27 8.95 -20.70
N SER A 125 4.30 8.10 -20.76
CA SER A 125 5.68 8.54 -21.01
C SER A 125 5.86 9.04 -22.44
N ILE A 126 5.26 8.35 -23.42
CA ILE A 126 5.21 8.77 -24.82
C ILE A 126 4.49 10.12 -24.91
N PHE A 127 3.26 10.22 -24.38
CA PHE A 127 2.48 11.46 -24.38
C PHE A 127 3.22 12.64 -23.74
N THR A 128 3.83 12.42 -22.56
CA THR A 128 4.56 13.47 -21.84
C THR A 128 5.80 13.91 -22.62
N ALA A 129 6.51 12.98 -23.27
CA ALA A 129 7.67 13.30 -24.09
C ALA A 129 7.28 14.21 -25.27
N THR A 130 6.12 13.98 -25.88
CA THR A 130 5.59 14.84 -26.95
C THR A 130 5.17 16.22 -26.43
N LYS A 131 4.33 16.30 -25.37
CA LYS A 131 3.77 17.58 -24.92
C LYS A 131 4.74 18.48 -24.16
N LYS A 132 5.60 17.92 -23.30
CA LYS A 132 6.52 18.71 -22.46
C LYS A 132 7.91 18.89 -23.06
N ASN A 133 8.41 17.86 -23.75
CA ASN A 133 9.79 17.86 -24.25
C ASN A 133 9.88 18.05 -25.77
N LYS A 134 8.74 18.16 -26.46
CA LYS A 134 8.66 18.27 -27.94
C LYS A 134 9.47 17.20 -28.67
N ALA A 135 9.53 16.00 -28.11
CA ALA A 135 10.28 14.90 -28.69
C ALA A 135 9.63 14.44 -30.02
N GLU A 136 10.46 14.13 -31.01
CA GLU A 136 10.02 13.57 -32.29
C GLU A 136 9.74 12.07 -32.13
N LEU A 137 8.53 11.62 -32.48
CA LEU A 137 8.10 10.22 -32.32
C LEU A 137 8.11 9.43 -33.65
N SER A 138 8.61 10.03 -34.73
CA SER A 138 8.60 9.47 -36.09
C SER A 138 9.27 8.09 -36.21
N LYS A 139 10.18 7.77 -35.28
CA LYS A 139 10.91 6.49 -35.21
C LYS A 139 10.47 5.57 -34.07
N VAL A 140 9.49 5.98 -33.26
CA VAL A 140 9.03 5.23 -32.10
C VAL A 140 7.89 4.30 -32.50
N TYR A 141 8.12 2.99 -32.40
CA TYR A 141 7.13 1.95 -32.68
C TYR A 141 6.91 1.08 -31.45
N ILE A 142 5.64 0.74 -31.19
CA ILE A 142 5.23 -0.04 -30.01
C ILE A 142 4.50 -1.30 -30.45
N GLN A 143 4.90 -2.45 -29.89
CA GLN A 143 4.16 -3.69 -30.02
C GLN A 143 2.85 -3.60 -29.23
N VAL A 144 1.72 -3.95 -29.83
CA VAL A 144 0.42 -4.01 -29.15
C VAL A 144 -0.19 -5.39 -29.34
N LYS A 145 -0.51 -6.05 -28.22
CA LYS A 145 -1.33 -7.26 -28.17
C LYS A 145 -2.78 -6.86 -27.98
N LEU A 146 -3.59 -7.00 -29.03
CA LEU A 146 -5.00 -6.62 -29.04
C LEU A 146 -5.88 -7.87 -29.00
N THR A 147 -6.75 -7.96 -28.00
CA THR A 147 -7.72 -9.07 -27.86
C THR A 147 -9.14 -8.55 -28.11
N VAL A 148 -9.86 -9.18 -29.03
CA VAL A 148 -11.26 -8.84 -29.32
C VAL A 148 -12.16 -9.69 -28.44
N ILE A 149 -13.02 -9.03 -27.66
CA ILE A 149 -13.86 -9.64 -26.62
C ILE A 149 -15.29 -9.14 -26.84
N SER A 150 -16.26 -10.04 -26.84
CA SER A 150 -17.65 -9.63 -26.96
C SER A 150 -18.10 -8.87 -25.70
N PRO A 151 -19.11 -7.97 -25.78
CA PRO A 151 -19.59 -7.22 -24.63
C PRO A 151 -19.98 -8.11 -23.43
N GLU A 152 -20.58 -9.28 -23.69
CA GLU A 152 -21.02 -10.23 -22.65
C GLU A 152 -19.86 -10.85 -21.88
N GLN A 153 -18.68 -10.94 -22.51
CA GLN A 153 -17.48 -11.53 -21.92
C GLN A 153 -16.52 -10.47 -21.37
N ALA A 154 -16.74 -9.19 -21.70
CA ALA A 154 -15.86 -8.10 -21.30
C ALA A 154 -15.72 -8.01 -19.78
N GLU A 155 -16.82 -8.13 -19.04
CA GLU A 155 -16.85 -8.01 -17.56
C GLU A 155 -16.04 -9.09 -16.84
N THR A 156 -15.89 -10.28 -17.44
CA THR A 156 -15.20 -11.42 -16.80
C THR A 156 -13.78 -11.62 -17.33
N VAL A 157 -13.55 -11.37 -18.62
CA VAL A 157 -12.28 -11.66 -19.29
C VAL A 157 -11.30 -10.48 -19.22
N VAL A 158 -11.78 -9.24 -19.33
CA VAL A 158 -10.93 -8.04 -19.28
C VAL A 158 -10.17 -7.92 -17.95
N PRO A 159 -10.82 -8.09 -16.77
CA PRO A 159 -10.10 -8.02 -15.49
C PRO A 159 -8.99 -9.06 -15.39
N ARG A 160 -9.23 -10.30 -15.86
CA ARG A 160 -8.23 -11.38 -15.87
C ARG A 160 -7.07 -11.08 -16.81
N ILE A 161 -7.34 -10.55 -18.01
CA ILE A 161 -6.28 -10.12 -18.93
C ILE A 161 -5.43 -9.03 -18.28
N SER A 162 -6.06 -8.04 -17.63
CA SER A 162 -5.34 -6.98 -16.92
C SER A 162 -4.52 -7.56 -15.76
N GLU A 163 -5.07 -8.46 -14.96
CA GLU A 163 -4.39 -9.15 -13.86
C GLU A 163 -3.15 -9.91 -14.36
N TYR A 164 -3.32 -10.82 -15.33
CA TYR A 164 -2.21 -11.64 -15.84
C TYR A 164 -1.15 -10.84 -16.61
N ALA A 165 -1.54 -9.76 -17.30
CA ALA A 165 -0.57 -8.86 -17.93
C ALA A 165 0.22 -8.05 -16.89
N ASN A 166 -0.37 -7.80 -15.71
CA ASN A 166 0.29 -7.11 -14.61
C ASN A 166 1.17 -8.02 -13.72
N THR A 167 0.90 -9.33 -13.66
CA THR A 167 1.72 -10.28 -12.88
C THR A 167 3.08 -10.60 -13.52
N GLN A 168 3.25 -10.38 -14.84
CA GLN A 168 4.55 -10.53 -15.52
C GLN A 168 5.62 -9.52 -15.08
N ASN A 169 5.25 -8.43 -14.40
CA ASN A 169 6.18 -7.55 -13.70
C ASN A 169 5.89 -7.61 -12.20
N LYS A 170 6.72 -8.37 -11.47
CA LYS A 170 6.60 -8.67 -10.03
C LYS A 170 6.05 -7.50 -9.22
N VAL A 171 4.72 -7.46 -9.03
CA VAL A 171 4.08 -6.60 -8.05
C VAL A 171 4.60 -7.09 -6.70
N SER A 172 5.26 -6.21 -5.95
CA SER A 172 5.74 -6.61 -4.64
C SER A 172 4.52 -6.96 -3.78
N ALA A 173 4.57 -8.07 -3.04
CA ALA A 173 3.51 -8.43 -2.08
C ALA A 173 3.19 -7.26 -1.13
N ALA A 174 4.15 -6.35 -0.94
CA ALA A 174 3.94 -5.12 -0.20
C ALA A 174 2.85 -4.23 -0.79
N ASP A 175 2.74 -4.10 -2.11
CA ASP A 175 1.82 -3.17 -2.78
C ASP A 175 0.38 -3.69 -2.84
N PHE A 176 0.17 -5.02 -2.84
CA PHE A 176 -1.16 -5.62 -2.74
C PHE A 176 -1.77 -5.45 -1.33
N PHE A 177 -0.92 -5.43 -0.29
CA PHE A 177 -1.38 -5.33 1.10
C PHE A 177 -1.67 -3.89 1.56
N SER A 178 -1.29 -2.85 0.80
CA SER A 178 -1.51 -1.44 1.18
C SER A 178 -2.99 -1.05 1.38
N ASN A 179 -3.92 -1.80 0.82
CA ASN A 179 -5.36 -1.56 0.96
C ASN A 179 -6.03 -2.48 2.00
N HIS A 180 -5.26 -3.33 2.68
CA HIS A 180 -5.78 -4.17 3.74
C HIS A 180 -6.38 -3.29 4.87
N PRO A 181 -7.53 -3.66 5.48
CA PRO A 181 -8.21 -2.88 6.51
C PRO A 181 -7.29 -2.42 7.66
N PHE A 182 -6.36 -3.28 8.09
CA PHE A 182 -5.29 -2.91 9.03
C PHE A 182 -4.56 -1.62 8.65
N HIS A 183 -4.08 -1.51 7.40
CA HIS A 183 -3.30 -0.36 6.95
C HIS A 183 -4.14 0.90 6.80
N LEU A 184 -5.41 0.76 6.42
CA LEU A 184 -6.36 1.86 6.37
C LEU A 184 -6.61 2.40 7.78
N ARG A 185 -6.82 1.52 8.77
CA ARG A 185 -7.00 1.91 10.16
C ARG A 185 -5.76 2.58 10.75
N MET A 186 -4.56 2.06 10.47
CA MET A 186 -3.31 2.69 10.91
C MET A 186 -3.11 4.07 10.27
N GLU A 187 -3.49 4.24 9.00
CA GLU A 187 -3.49 5.56 8.35
C GLU A 187 -4.48 6.50 9.03
N GLU A 188 -5.71 6.07 9.26
CA GLU A 188 -6.74 6.88 9.90
C GLU A 188 -6.31 7.37 11.28
N ILE A 189 -5.84 6.46 12.15
CA ILE A 189 -5.33 6.81 13.49
C ILE A 189 -4.17 7.79 13.35
N SER A 190 -3.24 7.56 12.42
CA SER A 190 -2.12 8.45 12.15
C SER A 190 -2.53 9.89 11.80
N ARG A 191 -3.64 10.08 11.09
CA ARG A 191 -4.12 11.42 10.72
C ARG A 191 -4.89 12.12 11.84
N ARG A 192 -5.52 11.34 12.72
CA ARG A 192 -6.39 11.83 13.80
C ARG A 192 -5.65 12.08 15.10
N LEU A 193 -4.73 11.18 15.45
CA LEU A 193 -4.09 11.15 16.76
C LEU A 193 -2.94 12.17 16.84
N TRP A 194 -3.07 13.13 17.75
CA TRP A 194 -2.03 14.11 18.05
C TRP A 194 -0.97 13.51 18.98
N ALA A 195 0.29 13.66 18.59
CA ALA A 195 1.44 13.32 19.40
C ALA A 195 1.76 14.47 20.36
N PRO A 196 1.94 14.18 21.67
CA PRO A 196 2.28 15.21 22.65
C PRO A 196 3.62 15.89 22.32
N SER A 197 3.78 17.16 22.68
CA SER A 197 5.08 17.83 22.51
C SER A 197 6.09 17.34 23.56
N PRO A 198 7.34 16.95 23.19
CA PRO A 198 8.36 16.45 24.13
C PRO A 198 8.75 17.42 25.27
N GLN A 199 8.42 18.71 25.12
CA GLN A 199 8.82 19.82 26.00
C GLN A 199 7.63 20.71 26.41
N GLY A 200 6.38 20.24 26.26
CA GLY A 200 5.20 21.07 26.50
C GLY A 200 5.10 22.27 25.54
N GLY A 201 5.79 22.22 24.39
CA GLY A 201 5.65 23.22 23.36
C GLY A 201 4.23 23.26 22.82
N LEU A 202 3.76 24.45 22.43
CA LEU A 202 2.38 24.70 21.99
C LEU A 202 1.90 23.90 20.76
N ARG A 203 2.77 23.14 20.09
CA ARG A 203 2.46 22.48 18.83
C ARG A 203 2.51 20.98 18.97
N GLU A 204 1.33 20.39 19.00
CA GLU A 204 1.12 18.97 18.75
C GLU A 204 1.41 18.65 17.27
N THR A 205 1.88 17.45 17.02
CA THR A 205 2.21 16.96 15.67
C THR A 205 1.55 15.62 15.40
N HIS A 206 1.63 15.11 14.18
CA HIS A 206 1.18 13.78 13.82
C HIS A 206 2.36 12.90 13.40
N TRP A 207 2.31 11.65 13.85
CA TRP A 207 3.12 10.60 13.23
C TRP A 207 2.46 10.15 11.94
N PHE A 208 2.98 10.60 10.81
CA PHE A 208 2.43 10.32 9.49
C PHE A 208 2.79 8.91 9.02
N TYR A 209 1.79 8.05 8.94
CA TYR A 209 1.92 6.72 8.38
C TYR A 209 1.75 6.74 6.85
N GLU A 210 2.76 6.27 6.12
CA GLU A 210 2.75 6.10 4.67
C GLU A 210 2.48 4.63 4.33
N ARG A 211 1.20 4.28 4.13
CA ARG A 211 0.79 2.93 3.71
C ARG A 211 1.09 2.67 2.23
N ALA A 212 0.95 3.69 1.38
CA ALA A 212 1.19 3.61 -0.05
C ALA A 212 2.32 4.56 -0.44
N ARG A 213 3.24 4.08 -1.26
CA ARG A 213 4.48 4.78 -1.57
C ARG A 213 4.20 6.18 -2.12
N GLY A 214 4.80 7.19 -1.48
CA GLY A 214 4.71 8.58 -1.91
C GLY A 214 3.48 9.35 -1.41
N GLN A 215 2.61 8.76 -0.57
CA GLN A 215 1.46 9.49 0.02
C GLN A 215 1.91 10.78 0.72
N TYR A 216 3.02 10.76 1.45
CA TYR A 216 3.51 11.94 2.16
C TYR A 216 3.93 13.06 1.20
N ALA A 217 4.61 12.70 0.11
CA ALA A 217 5.03 13.66 -0.91
C ALA A 217 3.82 14.21 -1.70
N ASN A 218 2.84 13.35 -1.99
CA ASN A 218 1.63 13.72 -2.73
C ASN A 218 0.72 14.66 -1.94
N ALA A 219 0.64 14.49 -0.63
CA ALA A 219 -0.10 15.40 0.25
C ALA A 219 0.40 16.86 0.15
N GLN A 220 1.64 17.08 -0.29
CA GLN A 220 2.24 18.40 -0.49
C GLN A 220 2.15 18.91 -1.94
N ALA A 221 1.89 18.04 -2.92
CA ALA A 221 2.13 18.35 -4.34
C ALA A 221 1.26 19.48 -4.90
N ASN A 222 0.08 19.69 -4.32
CA ASN A 222 -0.89 20.72 -4.73
C ASN A 222 -1.04 21.86 -3.70
N LEU A 223 -0.18 21.89 -2.67
CA LEU A 223 -0.24 22.92 -1.62
C LEU A 223 0.55 24.17 -2.03
N THR A 224 0.06 25.33 -1.63
CA THR A 224 0.84 26.58 -1.68
C THR A 224 2.06 26.49 -0.75
N GLN A 225 3.00 27.43 -0.86
CA GLN A 225 4.16 27.47 0.05
C GLN A 225 3.76 27.61 1.53
N ALA A 226 2.75 28.43 1.82
CA ALA A 226 2.23 28.61 3.18
C ALA A 226 1.59 27.32 3.71
N GLN A 227 0.73 26.69 2.92
CA GLN A 227 0.09 25.41 3.28
C GLN A 227 1.11 24.27 3.42
N THR A 228 2.15 24.24 2.59
CA THR A 228 3.24 23.27 2.69
C THR A 228 4.01 23.44 4.01
N LYS A 229 4.30 24.68 4.40
CA LYS A 229 4.95 24.99 5.68
C LYS A 229 4.09 24.57 6.87
N GLU A 230 2.79 24.81 6.80
CA GLU A 230 1.84 24.36 7.82
C GLU A 230 1.77 22.83 7.89
N PHE A 231 1.66 22.16 6.74
CA PHE A 231 1.66 20.69 6.64
C PHE A 231 2.91 20.10 7.29
N LEU A 232 4.09 20.62 6.97
CA LEU A 232 5.36 20.16 7.53
C LEU A 232 5.53 20.49 9.02
N SER A 233 4.88 21.55 9.51
CA SER A 233 4.84 21.85 10.94
C SER A 233 3.97 20.87 11.72
N LYS A 234 2.88 20.38 11.11
CA LYS A 234 1.98 19.40 11.74
C LYS A 234 2.46 17.96 11.53
N ASN A 235 3.11 17.68 10.41
CA ASN A 235 3.57 16.35 10.01
C ASN A 235 5.07 16.46 9.68
N PRO A 236 5.97 16.49 10.68
CA PRO A 236 7.39 16.60 10.40
C PRO A 236 7.93 15.30 9.78
N ARG A 237 8.89 15.41 8.86
CA ARG A 237 9.49 14.24 8.19
C ARG A 237 10.11 13.23 9.15
N SER A 238 10.59 13.67 10.31
CA SER A 238 11.14 12.80 11.35
C SER A 238 10.09 11.93 12.05
N GLN A 239 8.81 12.27 11.91
CA GLN A 239 7.67 11.49 12.39
C GLN A 239 6.89 10.85 11.24
N MET A 240 7.53 10.63 10.09
CA MET A 240 6.96 9.87 8.98
C MET A 240 7.58 8.47 8.95
N PHE A 241 6.74 7.45 8.78
CA PHE A 241 7.20 6.06 8.68
C PHE A 241 6.34 5.28 7.68
N THR A 242 6.93 4.27 7.05
CA THR A 242 6.25 3.46 6.02
C THR A 242 5.72 2.14 6.57
N LYS A 243 4.87 1.46 5.79
CA LYS A 243 4.48 0.06 6.07
C LYS A 243 5.66 -0.88 6.31
N THR A 244 6.77 -0.67 5.60
CA THR A 244 7.97 -1.50 5.77
C THR A 244 8.76 -1.16 7.02
N ASP A 245 8.66 0.07 7.52
CA ASP A 245 9.30 0.47 8.77
C ASP A 245 8.51 -0.05 9.97
N LEU A 246 7.17 0.01 9.92
CA LEU A 246 6.29 -0.62 10.91
C LEU A 246 6.67 -2.09 11.13
N ALA A 247 6.83 -2.86 10.05
CA ALA A 247 7.26 -4.26 10.14
C ALA A 247 8.65 -4.46 10.78
N LYS A 248 9.58 -3.49 10.64
CA LYS A 248 10.88 -3.56 11.33
C LYS A 248 10.70 -3.29 12.82
N PHE A 249 9.96 -2.23 13.18
CA PHE A 249 9.74 -1.84 14.57
C PHE A 249 9.12 -2.99 15.37
N GLU A 250 8.12 -3.65 14.79
CA GLU A 250 7.47 -4.82 15.38
C GLU A 250 8.43 -5.98 15.57
N TYR A 251 9.05 -6.48 14.50
CA TYR A 251 9.91 -7.66 14.60
C TYR A 251 11.22 -7.44 15.35
N SER A 252 11.73 -6.21 15.40
CA SER A 252 12.86 -5.88 16.27
C SER A 252 12.51 -6.10 17.75
N LEU A 253 11.34 -5.65 18.23
CA LEU A 253 10.94 -5.88 19.63
C LEU A 253 10.31 -7.25 19.89
N ASN A 254 9.75 -7.90 18.87
CA ASN A 254 9.23 -9.26 18.99
C ASN A 254 10.34 -10.32 18.88
N MET A 255 11.60 -9.95 19.16
CA MET A 255 12.76 -10.85 19.19
C MET A 255 13.02 -11.60 17.88
N GLN A 256 12.73 -10.97 16.72
CA GLN A 256 12.97 -11.54 15.39
C GLN A 256 13.97 -10.71 14.54
N PRO A 257 15.17 -10.39 15.06
CA PRO A 257 16.12 -9.53 14.36
C PRO A 257 16.72 -10.18 13.09
N HIS A 258 16.73 -11.52 13.05
CA HIS A 258 17.16 -12.29 11.88
C HIS A 258 16.18 -12.16 10.70
N ILE A 259 14.87 -12.01 10.97
CA ILE A 259 13.85 -11.77 9.95
C ILE A 259 13.99 -10.35 9.38
N VAL A 260 14.19 -9.36 10.25
CA VAL A 260 14.46 -7.97 9.84
C VAL A 260 15.70 -7.91 8.93
N SER A 261 16.72 -8.70 9.26
CA SER A 261 17.98 -8.80 8.50
C SER A 261 17.84 -9.45 7.11
N LEU A 262 16.71 -10.10 6.79
CA LEU A 262 16.40 -10.58 5.43
C LEU A 262 16.13 -9.45 4.44
N GLY A 263 15.94 -8.22 4.93
CA GLY A 263 15.67 -7.02 4.15
C GLY A 263 14.19 -6.67 4.09
N ALA A 264 13.90 -5.40 3.81
CA ALA A 264 12.57 -4.79 3.97
C ALA A 264 11.43 -5.53 3.25
N GLN A 265 11.67 -6.07 2.05
CA GLN A 265 10.64 -6.78 1.28
C GLN A 265 10.27 -8.13 1.91
N LYS A 266 11.27 -8.96 2.25
CA LYS A 266 11.04 -10.27 2.88
C LYS A 266 10.45 -10.12 4.29
N ASN A 267 10.97 -9.15 5.04
CA ASN A 267 10.46 -8.75 6.35
C ASN A 267 8.96 -8.40 6.29
N PHE A 268 8.60 -7.50 5.37
CA PHE A 268 7.22 -7.06 5.20
C PHE A 268 6.30 -8.17 4.70
N ALA A 269 6.77 -9.05 3.80
CA ALA A 269 5.95 -10.15 3.31
C ALA A 269 5.53 -11.11 4.44
N LYS A 270 6.45 -11.41 5.38
CA LYS A 270 6.13 -12.20 6.57
C LYS A 270 5.14 -11.46 7.48
N PHE A 271 5.42 -10.18 7.74
CA PHE A 271 4.56 -9.32 8.56
C PHE A 271 3.13 -9.20 8.03
N ALA A 272 2.97 -9.01 6.71
CA ALA A 272 1.66 -8.90 6.07
C ALA A 272 0.82 -10.18 6.24
N ASN A 273 1.43 -11.35 6.11
CA ASN A 273 0.75 -12.63 6.33
C ASN A 273 0.27 -12.77 7.79
N GLU A 274 1.16 -12.51 8.76
CA GLU A 274 0.81 -12.60 10.18
C GLU A 274 -0.27 -11.59 10.59
N ILE A 275 -0.20 -10.35 10.09
CA ILE A 275 -1.21 -9.33 10.35
C ILE A 275 -2.56 -9.70 9.74
N GLY A 276 -2.61 -10.26 8.54
CA GLY A 276 -3.86 -10.74 7.94
C GLY A 276 -4.54 -11.77 8.84
N GLN A 277 -3.80 -12.77 9.31
CA GLN A 277 -4.31 -13.80 10.21
C GLN A 277 -4.76 -13.23 11.57
N ASN A 278 -4.00 -12.28 12.13
CA ASN A 278 -4.34 -11.67 13.41
C ASN A 278 -5.54 -10.74 13.30
N TRP A 279 -5.72 -10.07 12.16
CA TRP A 279 -6.89 -9.25 11.87
C TRP A 279 -8.16 -10.09 11.83
N GLU A 280 -8.14 -11.23 11.15
CA GLU A 280 -9.29 -12.15 11.10
C GLU A 280 -9.65 -12.71 12.48
N LYS A 281 -8.65 -12.93 13.35
CA LYS A 281 -8.86 -13.45 14.72
C LYS A 281 -9.47 -12.41 15.66
N ASN A 282 -8.92 -11.20 15.66
CA ASN A 282 -9.36 -10.11 16.53
C ASN A 282 -8.90 -8.78 15.93
N GLU A 283 -9.74 -8.14 15.12
CA GLU A 283 -9.42 -6.85 14.53
C GLU A 283 -9.32 -5.72 15.57
N LYS A 284 -9.97 -5.87 16.74
CA LYS A 284 -10.06 -4.82 17.77
C LYS A 284 -8.78 -4.61 18.56
N GLN A 285 -7.86 -5.57 18.51
CA GLN A 285 -6.51 -5.39 19.06
C GLN A 285 -5.75 -4.27 18.32
N PHE A 286 -6.09 -4.01 17.05
CA PHE A 286 -5.49 -2.96 16.24
C PHE A 286 -6.25 -1.65 16.43
N ASN A 287 -5.94 -0.97 17.53
CA ASN A 287 -6.60 0.26 17.99
C ASN A 287 -5.57 1.39 18.22
N GLU A 288 -5.99 2.49 18.83
CA GLU A 288 -5.10 3.60 19.15
C GLU A 288 -3.91 3.21 20.02
N LEU A 289 -4.12 2.38 21.05
CA LEU A 289 -3.03 1.92 21.91
C LEU A 289 -2.00 1.13 21.12
N TYR A 290 -2.45 0.26 20.20
CA TYR A 290 -1.56 -0.45 19.28
C TYR A 290 -0.73 0.52 18.42
N PHE A 291 -1.35 1.57 17.89
CA PHE A 291 -0.63 2.62 17.14
C PHE A 291 0.38 3.36 18.02
N GLN A 292 0.01 3.77 19.24
CA GLN A 292 0.90 4.41 20.20
C GLN A 292 2.11 3.51 20.53
N ASN A 293 1.88 2.21 20.71
CA ASN A 293 2.92 1.22 20.92
C ASN A 293 3.87 1.11 19.72
N ILE A 294 3.35 1.11 18.48
CA ILE A 294 4.20 1.17 17.27
C ILE A 294 5.09 2.42 17.30
N ILE A 295 4.53 3.58 17.66
CA ILE A 295 5.31 4.81 17.70
C ILE A 295 6.38 4.78 18.80
N ALA A 296 6.07 4.24 19.97
CA ALA A 296 7.07 4.03 21.02
C ALA A 296 8.24 3.15 20.51
N LYS A 297 7.93 2.07 19.78
CA LYS A 297 8.92 1.23 19.10
C LYS A 297 9.70 2.01 18.03
N ALA A 298 9.04 2.89 17.27
CA ALA A 298 9.69 3.77 16.29
C ALA A 298 10.68 4.75 16.95
N ILE A 299 10.33 5.32 18.12
CA ILE A 299 11.21 6.21 18.88
C ILE A 299 12.47 5.46 19.35
N LEU A 300 12.31 4.24 19.90
CA LEU A 300 13.43 3.36 20.26
C LEU A 300 14.34 3.09 19.05
N PHE A 301 13.73 2.75 17.91
CA PHE A 301 14.46 2.45 16.67
C PHE A 301 15.22 3.68 16.13
N HIS A 302 14.54 4.83 16.02
CA HIS A 302 15.13 6.06 15.52
C HIS A 302 16.23 6.60 16.43
N PHE A 303 16.11 6.42 17.75
CA PHE A 303 17.18 6.75 18.69
C PHE A 303 18.47 5.99 18.33
N LEU A 304 18.41 4.65 18.25
CA LEU A 304 19.58 3.85 17.90
C LEU A 304 20.11 4.18 16.49
N ASP A 305 19.21 4.26 15.50
CA ASP A 305 19.59 4.55 14.11
C ASP A 305 20.36 5.87 13.96
N LYS A 306 20.06 6.86 14.82
CA LYS A 306 20.75 8.15 14.86
C LYS A 306 22.00 8.13 15.75
N SER A 307 21.95 7.48 16.91
CA SER A 307 22.99 7.55 17.95
C SER A 307 24.20 6.66 17.66
N ILE A 308 24.00 5.50 17.00
CA ILE A 308 25.07 4.55 16.66
C ILE A 308 26.13 5.19 15.75
N MET A 309 25.70 5.99 14.77
CA MET A 309 26.60 6.62 13.79
C MET A 309 27.62 7.59 14.40
N LYS A 310 27.42 7.97 15.68
CA LYS A 310 28.29 8.91 16.40
C LYS A 310 29.32 8.20 17.28
N GLN A 311 29.25 6.88 17.40
CA GLN A 311 30.10 6.13 18.31
C GLN A 311 31.45 5.81 17.67
N SER A 312 32.51 5.77 18.47
CA SER A 312 33.87 5.46 18.02
C SER A 312 34.02 4.01 17.54
N TRP A 313 33.24 3.07 18.10
CA TRP A 313 33.27 1.65 17.74
C TRP A 313 32.47 1.31 16.48
N TYR A 314 31.72 2.26 15.93
CA TYR A 314 30.85 2.00 14.77
C TYR A 314 31.64 1.97 13.46
N GLY A 315 31.69 0.80 12.82
CA GLY A 315 32.36 0.59 11.53
C GLY A 315 31.44 0.22 10.35
N GLY A 316 30.16 -0.09 10.59
CA GLY A 316 29.23 -0.54 9.55
C GLY A 316 28.00 -1.29 10.10
N TYR A 317 27.20 -1.88 9.21
CA TYR A 317 26.08 -2.79 9.56
C TYR A 317 24.99 -2.19 10.47
N LYS A 318 24.80 -0.86 10.43
CA LYS A 318 23.84 -0.13 11.28
C LYS A 318 22.47 -0.80 11.42
N ALA A 319 21.86 -1.20 10.29
CA ALA A 319 20.53 -1.81 10.31
C ALA A 319 20.49 -3.11 11.14
N ASN A 320 21.56 -3.90 11.08
CA ASN A 320 21.69 -5.13 11.87
C ASN A 320 21.92 -4.80 13.34
N ILE A 321 22.80 -3.85 13.66
CA ILE A 321 23.05 -3.42 15.04
C ILE A 321 21.74 -2.93 15.68
N VAL A 322 21.02 -2.02 15.02
CA VAL A 322 19.75 -1.48 15.55
C VAL A 322 18.75 -2.60 15.87
N THR A 323 18.46 -3.49 14.91
CA THR A 323 17.44 -4.52 15.15
C THR A 323 17.86 -5.56 16.18
N TYR A 324 19.14 -5.93 16.24
CA TYR A 324 19.64 -6.90 17.22
C TYR A 324 19.67 -6.28 18.63
N SER A 325 20.01 -5.00 18.77
CA SER A 325 19.99 -4.32 20.06
C SER A 325 18.60 -4.20 20.65
N LEU A 326 17.63 -3.83 19.81
CA LEU A 326 16.23 -3.76 20.19
C LEU A 326 15.68 -5.14 20.62
N ALA A 327 16.02 -6.20 19.87
CA ALA A 327 15.65 -7.57 20.22
C ALA A 327 16.28 -8.02 21.53
N LYS A 328 17.57 -7.69 21.76
CA LYS A 328 18.27 -8.02 23.00
C LYS A 328 17.66 -7.29 24.21
N LEU A 329 17.33 -6.00 24.07
CA LEU A 329 16.62 -5.26 25.12
C LEU A 329 15.28 -5.95 25.45
N ALA A 330 14.47 -6.27 24.43
CA ALA A 330 13.19 -6.93 24.63
C ALA A 330 13.33 -8.29 25.34
N ARG A 331 14.36 -9.07 24.96
CA ARG A 331 14.69 -10.34 25.62
C ARG A 331 15.05 -10.13 27.08
N MET A 332 15.96 -9.20 27.39
CA MET A 332 16.38 -8.93 28.76
C MET A 332 15.21 -8.47 29.64
N VAL A 333 14.34 -7.61 29.11
CA VAL A 333 13.11 -7.19 29.83
C VAL A 333 12.19 -8.38 30.08
N SER A 334 11.99 -9.25 29.08
CA SER A 334 11.15 -10.46 29.25
C SER A 334 11.65 -11.42 30.32
N GLU A 335 12.97 -11.50 30.53
CA GLU A 335 13.58 -12.34 31.58
C GLU A 335 13.24 -11.88 33.00
N THR A 336 12.85 -10.61 33.15
CA THR A 336 12.36 -10.07 34.43
C THR A 336 10.90 -10.40 34.72
N GLY A 337 10.16 -10.98 33.73
CA GLY A 337 8.72 -11.18 33.81
C GLY A 337 7.89 -9.90 33.64
N LYS A 338 8.52 -8.77 33.35
CA LYS A 338 7.91 -7.44 33.18
C LYS A 338 8.00 -6.95 31.73
N ASN A 339 7.45 -5.75 31.48
CA ASN A 339 7.32 -5.13 30.18
C ASN A 339 7.84 -3.70 30.17
N LEU A 340 8.24 -3.22 28.98
CA LEU A 340 8.55 -1.81 28.77
C LEU A 340 7.26 -0.96 28.86
N ASP A 341 7.34 0.19 29.52
CA ASP A 341 6.27 1.19 29.50
C ASP A 341 6.27 1.97 28.16
N LEU A 342 5.74 1.34 27.12
CA LEU A 342 5.58 1.96 25.80
C LEU A 342 4.64 3.17 25.83
N THR A 343 3.65 3.16 26.73
CA THR A 343 2.71 4.27 26.93
C THR A 343 3.45 5.53 27.41
N GLN A 344 4.41 5.40 28.31
CA GLN A 344 5.21 6.53 28.79
C GLN A 344 6.17 7.06 27.72
N ILE A 345 6.74 6.18 26.89
CA ILE A 345 7.57 6.60 25.74
C ILE A 345 6.71 7.40 24.75
N TRP A 346 5.48 6.93 24.44
CA TRP A 346 4.54 7.69 23.62
C TRP A 346 4.19 9.05 24.26
N LYS A 347 3.82 9.10 25.54
CA LYS A 347 3.45 10.36 26.20
C LYS A 347 4.56 11.39 26.21
N SER A 348 5.80 10.95 26.42
CA SER A 348 6.97 11.84 26.49
C SER A 348 7.61 12.12 25.13
N GLN A 349 7.29 11.33 24.10
CA GLN A 349 7.90 11.35 22.76
C GLN A 349 9.44 11.28 22.78
N LYS A 350 10.02 10.69 23.83
CA LYS A 350 11.46 10.55 24.04
C LYS A 350 11.76 9.33 24.91
N LEU A 351 13.02 8.95 24.99
CA LEU A 351 13.49 7.90 25.88
C LEU A 351 13.92 8.49 27.23
N SER A 352 13.86 7.66 28.28
CA SER A 352 14.53 7.99 29.53
C SER A 352 16.03 7.80 29.40
N ILE A 353 16.81 8.52 30.21
CA ILE A 353 18.28 8.39 30.22
C ILE A 353 18.69 6.93 30.47
N ALA A 354 18.01 6.24 31.39
CA ALA A 354 18.25 4.83 31.67
C ALA A 354 18.08 3.92 30.43
N LEU A 355 17.04 4.16 29.62
CA LEU A 355 16.82 3.46 28.36
C LEU A 355 17.90 3.79 27.32
N GLU A 356 18.25 5.07 27.18
CA GLU A 356 19.30 5.51 26.25
C GLU A 356 20.64 4.84 26.57
N THR A 357 21.06 4.88 27.84
CA THR A 357 22.30 4.24 28.31
C THR A 357 22.27 2.72 28.09
N GLN A 358 21.16 2.05 28.44
CA GLN A 358 21.03 0.60 28.24
C GLN A 358 21.13 0.22 26.75
N LEU A 359 20.43 0.95 25.88
CA LEU A 359 20.44 0.69 24.43
C LEU A 359 21.82 0.88 23.81
N MET A 360 22.57 1.89 24.24
CA MET A 360 23.92 2.13 23.74
C MET A 360 24.90 1.03 24.18
N ALA A 361 24.84 0.58 25.44
CA ALA A 361 25.67 -0.51 25.93
C ALA A 361 25.36 -1.84 25.21
N ILE A 362 24.07 -2.12 24.97
CA ILE A 362 23.66 -3.27 24.16
C ILE A 362 24.17 -3.13 22.72
N ALA A 363 24.11 -1.94 22.12
CA ALA A 363 24.53 -1.74 20.73
C ALA A 363 26.02 -1.95 20.50
N GLU A 364 26.86 -1.59 21.47
CA GLU A 364 28.29 -1.89 21.44
C GLU A 364 28.55 -3.40 21.50
N LEU A 365 27.92 -4.10 22.45
CA LEU A 365 27.99 -5.57 22.56
C LEU A 365 27.52 -6.27 21.28
N VAL A 366 26.42 -5.80 20.69
CA VAL A 366 25.87 -6.33 19.45
C VAL A 366 26.83 -6.11 18.28
N ASN A 367 27.48 -4.94 18.20
CA ASN A 367 28.44 -4.63 17.16
C ASN A 367 29.64 -5.59 17.18
N GLU A 368 30.15 -5.93 18.37
CA GLU A 368 31.19 -6.96 18.52
C GLU A 368 30.66 -8.35 18.13
N HIS A 369 29.49 -8.73 18.63
CA HIS A 369 28.88 -10.04 18.37
C HIS A 369 28.67 -10.34 16.89
N ILE A 370 28.07 -9.41 16.14
CA ILE A 370 27.76 -9.66 14.72
C ILE A 370 29.00 -9.69 13.85
N GLN A 371 30.08 -9.03 14.27
CA GLN A 371 31.37 -9.04 13.57
C GLN A 371 32.17 -10.31 13.86
N ASN A 372 31.94 -10.96 15.00
CA ASN A 372 32.53 -12.25 15.34
C ASN A 372 31.79 -13.40 14.63
N THR A 373 31.97 -13.50 13.32
CA THR A 373 31.33 -14.52 12.48
C THR A 373 31.90 -15.92 12.71
N PRO A 374 31.08 -16.98 12.71
CA PRO A 374 31.56 -18.36 12.75
C PRO A 374 32.44 -18.73 11.56
N GLU A 375 33.24 -19.79 11.72
CA GLU A 375 34.08 -20.34 10.65
C GLU A 375 33.25 -20.65 9.39
N GLY A 376 33.76 -20.27 8.22
CA GLY A 376 33.09 -20.42 6.94
C GLY A 376 32.06 -19.33 6.58
N ILE A 377 31.79 -18.36 7.46
CA ILE A 377 30.96 -17.18 7.14
C ILE A 377 31.82 -15.93 7.21
N THR A 378 32.07 -15.27 6.07
CA THR A 378 32.84 -14.02 6.04
C THR A 378 31.97 -12.76 5.97
N ASN A 379 30.71 -12.91 5.55
CA ASN A 379 29.79 -11.78 5.40
C ASN A 379 28.87 -11.63 6.63
N VAL A 380 29.09 -10.57 7.39
CA VAL A 380 28.29 -10.20 8.58
C VAL A 380 26.79 -10.11 8.28
N THR A 381 26.41 -9.60 7.10
CA THR A 381 24.98 -9.48 6.75
C THR A 381 24.32 -10.82 6.47
N GLU A 382 25.05 -11.80 5.94
CA GLU A 382 24.55 -13.18 5.80
C GLU A 382 24.50 -13.89 7.16
N TRP A 383 25.45 -13.59 8.05
CA TRP A 383 25.42 -14.10 9.42
C TRP A 383 24.17 -13.63 10.17
N CYS A 384 23.85 -12.34 10.10
CA CYS A 384 22.68 -11.75 10.74
C CYS A 384 21.33 -12.26 10.18
N LYS A 385 21.30 -12.91 9.02
CA LYS A 385 20.07 -13.56 8.49
C LYS A 385 19.80 -14.92 9.12
N LYS A 386 20.81 -15.53 9.77
CA LYS A 386 20.67 -16.84 10.40
C LYS A 386 20.12 -16.68 11.81
N GLU A 387 19.09 -17.46 12.15
CA GLU A 387 18.53 -17.50 13.50
C GLU A 387 19.60 -17.86 14.56
N LEU A 388 20.60 -18.66 14.19
CA LEU A 388 21.72 -18.99 15.07
C LEU A 388 22.50 -17.76 15.56
N CYS A 389 22.62 -16.71 14.74
CA CYS A 389 23.25 -15.45 15.16
C CYS A 389 22.46 -14.80 16.30
N TRP A 390 21.13 -14.84 16.22
CA TRP A 390 20.26 -14.34 17.28
C TRP A 390 20.35 -15.20 18.54
N LYS A 391 20.32 -16.53 18.41
CA LYS A 391 20.45 -17.46 19.55
C LYS A 391 21.72 -17.22 20.35
N LYS A 392 22.87 -17.10 19.68
CA LYS A 392 24.16 -16.81 20.34
C LYS A 392 24.18 -15.45 21.07
N LEU A 393 23.50 -14.42 20.55
CA LEU A 393 23.42 -13.12 21.25
C LEU A 393 22.59 -13.22 22.54
N GLN A 394 21.59 -14.10 22.60
CA GLN A 394 20.77 -14.27 23.81
C GLN A 394 21.63 -14.74 24.99
N GLU A 395 22.64 -15.58 24.73
CA GLU A 395 23.55 -16.15 25.72
C GLU A 395 24.51 -15.11 26.34
N LEU A 396 24.77 -13.99 25.64
CA LEU A 396 25.65 -12.94 26.16
C LEU A 396 25.00 -12.19 27.33
N SER A 397 25.69 -12.10 28.46
CA SER A 397 25.18 -11.40 29.64
C SER A 397 25.57 -9.93 29.64
N ILE A 398 24.62 -9.06 29.97
CA ILE A 398 24.82 -7.64 30.23
C ILE A 398 23.82 -7.22 31.31
N PRO A 399 24.24 -6.54 32.39
CA PRO A 399 23.33 -6.16 33.46
C PRO A 399 22.28 -5.16 32.97
N LEU A 400 21.04 -5.35 33.44
CA LEU A 400 20.00 -4.35 33.28
C LEU A 400 20.24 -3.18 34.23
N ASN A 401 20.16 -1.97 33.69
CA ASN A 401 20.21 -0.75 34.47
C ASN A 401 19.10 -0.74 35.56
N HIS A 402 19.47 -0.43 36.80
CA HIS A 402 18.53 -0.46 37.94
C HIS A 402 17.34 0.52 37.77
N ASP A 403 17.59 1.72 37.25
CA ASP A 403 16.53 2.72 36.99
C ASP A 403 15.59 2.27 35.87
N LEU A 404 16.11 1.52 34.88
CA LEU A 404 15.28 0.90 33.87
C LEU A 404 14.35 -0.16 34.48
N VAL A 405 14.90 -1.05 35.33
CA VAL A 405 14.11 -2.11 36.00
C VAL A 405 13.01 -1.51 36.87
N ALA A 406 13.30 -0.41 37.58
CA ALA A 406 12.33 0.31 38.40
C ALA A 406 11.14 0.88 37.59
N GLY A 407 11.35 1.18 36.30
CA GLY A 407 10.32 1.70 35.40
C GLY A 407 9.57 0.63 34.58
N LEU A 408 9.84 -0.66 34.77
CA LEU A 408 9.15 -1.74 34.05
C LEU A 408 7.75 -2.03 34.64
N LEU A 409 6.82 -2.41 33.77
CA LEU A 409 5.43 -2.70 34.14
C LEU A 409 5.16 -4.20 34.25
N ASP A 410 4.35 -4.58 35.24
CA ASP A 410 3.86 -5.95 35.37
C ASP A 410 2.83 -6.29 34.28
N ASN A 411 2.71 -7.59 33.97
CA ASN A 411 1.80 -8.08 32.92
C ASN A 411 0.34 -7.66 33.16
N ASP A 412 -0.11 -7.60 34.41
CA ASP A 412 -1.49 -7.22 34.75
C ASP A 412 -1.83 -5.78 34.34
N VAL A 413 -0.85 -4.87 34.44
CA VAL A 413 -1.01 -3.48 34.01
C VAL A 413 -1.19 -3.42 32.50
N ILE A 414 -0.34 -4.13 31.75
CA ILE A 414 -0.42 -4.19 30.28
C ILE A 414 -1.75 -4.81 29.84
N ASN A 415 -2.12 -5.96 30.39
CA ASN A 415 -3.37 -6.64 30.07
C ASN A 415 -4.61 -5.77 30.36
N SER A 416 -4.58 -4.98 31.43
CA SER A 416 -5.65 -4.04 31.76
C SER A 416 -5.76 -2.91 30.73
N GLN A 417 -4.62 -2.35 30.32
CA GLN A 417 -4.55 -1.31 29.29
C GLN A 417 -5.10 -1.82 27.94
N GLU A 418 -4.69 -3.02 27.52
CA GLU A 418 -5.15 -3.64 26.27
C GLU A 418 -6.65 -3.90 26.28
N LYS A 419 -7.19 -4.50 27.35
CA LYS A 419 -8.63 -4.73 27.50
C LYS A 419 -9.43 -3.43 27.49
N SER A 420 -8.90 -2.37 28.11
CA SER A 420 -9.54 -1.06 28.07
C SER A 420 -9.55 -0.49 26.65
N ALA A 421 -8.43 -0.57 25.94
CA ALA A 421 -8.31 -0.08 24.57
C ALA A 421 -9.23 -0.83 23.59
N GLU A 422 -9.38 -2.15 23.73
CA GLU A 422 -10.31 -2.93 22.90
C GLU A 422 -11.77 -2.53 23.14
N LYS A 423 -12.15 -2.22 24.38
CA LYS A 423 -13.51 -1.73 24.70
C LYS A 423 -13.78 -0.36 24.08
N VAL A 424 -12.79 0.53 24.10
CA VAL A 424 -12.86 1.84 23.44
C VAL A 424 -13.01 1.64 21.93
N GLN A 425 -12.17 0.81 21.31
CA GLN A 425 -12.24 0.55 19.87
C GLN A 425 -13.60 -0.02 19.44
N LYS A 426 -14.19 -0.93 20.22
CA LYS A 426 -15.53 -1.45 19.97
C LYS A 426 -16.60 -0.35 19.98
N THR A 427 -16.45 0.65 20.85
CA THR A 427 -17.37 1.78 20.94
C THR A 427 -17.20 2.69 19.73
N ASP A 428 -15.94 2.99 19.38
CA ASP A 428 -15.61 3.80 18.20
C ASP A 428 -16.13 3.16 16.90
N ASP A 429 -15.91 1.85 16.70
CA ASP A 429 -16.39 1.10 15.54
C ASP A 429 -17.92 1.25 15.38
N GLY A 430 -18.66 1.18 16.48
CA GLY A 430 -20.11 1.38 16.51
C GLY A 430 -20.53 2.80 16.12
N ILE A 431 -19.83 3.83 16.62
CA ILE A 431 -20.05 5.24 16.28
C ILE A 431 -19.76 5.47 14.79
N PHE A 432 -18.65 4.95 14.27
CA PHE A 432 -18.29 5.09 12.85
C PHE A 432 -19.31 4.41 11.94
N ALA A 433 -19.76 3.21 12.28
CA ALA A 433 -20.81 2.52 11.54
C ALA A 433 -22.11 3.34 11.53
N GLN A 434 -22.50 3.91 12.68
CA GLN A 434 -23.70 4.73 12.75
C GLN A 434 -23.59 6.00 11.90
N LYS A 435 -22.46 6.71 11.99
CA LYS A 435 -22.20 7.88 11.15
C LYS A 435 -22.27 7.54 9.66
N TYR A 436 -21.62 6.47 9.23
CA TYR A 436 -21.63 6.02 7.83
C TYR A 436 -23.05 5.70 7.34
N VAL A 437 -23.85 5.01 8.16
CA VAL A 437 -25.26 4.70 7.84
C VAL A 437 -26.09 5.97 7.69
N ILE A 438 -25.90 6.95 8.57
CA ILE A 438 -26.59 8.25 8.49
C ILE A 438 -26.20 9.00 7.21
N GLU A 439 -24.90 9.07 6.91
CA GLU A 439 -24.36 9.81 5.74
C GLU A 439 -24.84 9.24 4.40
N LYS A 440 -25.05 7.92 4.31
CA LYS A 440 -25.62 7.28 3.10
C LYS A 440 -27.10 7.62 2.86
N GLY A 441 -27.85 7.90 3.94
CA GLY A 441 -29.25 8.32 3.87
C GLY A 441 -30.24 7.21 3.54
N ALA A 442 -31.53 7.45 3.80
CA ALA A 442 -32.59 6.45 3.68
C ALA A 442 -32.75 5.88 2.27
N GLU A 443 -32.59 6.70 1.24
CA GLU A 443 -32.85 6.26 -0.13
C GLU A 443 -31.83 5.21 -0.60
N TYR A 444 -30.58 5.35 -0.17
CA TYR A 444 -29.55 4.35 -0.40
C TYR A 444 -29.93 3.03 0.27
N TRP A 445 -30.30 3.07 1.55
CA TRP A 445 -30.62 1.87 2.31
C TRP A 445 -31.89 1.16 1.82
N LYS A 446 -32.85 1.88 1.26
CA LYS A 446 -34.01 1.28 0.58
C LYS A 446 -33.61 0.46 -0.64
N GLN A 447 -32.62 0.94 -1.42
CA GLN A 447 -32.11 0.19 -2.57
C GLN A 447 -31.39 -1.09 -2.12
N VAL A 448 -30.56 -0.99 -1.08
CA VAL A 448 -29.88 -2.14 -0.46
C VAL A 448 -30.92 -3.15 0.05
N ALA A 449 -31.93 -2.70 0.78
CA ALA A 449 -32.97 -3.54 1.34
C ALA A 449 -33.81 -4.24 0.26
N ARG A 450 -34.18 -3.51 -0.82
CA ARG A 450 -34.93 -4.07 -1.94
C ARG A 450 -34.15 -5.18 -2.63
N TYR A 451 -32.87 -4.94 -2.95
CA TYR A 451 -32.01 -5.95 -3.57
C TYR A 451 -31.89 -7.20 -2.70
N GLY A 452 -31.66 -7.01 -1.39
CA GLY A 452 -31.58 -8.12 -0.45
C GLY A 452 -32.88 -8.92 -0.30
N MET A 453 -34.03 -8.27 -0.46
CA MET A 453 -35.35 -8.91 -0.44
C MET A 453 -35.63 -9.68 -1.74
N GLU A 454 -35.39 -9.07 -2.90
CA GLU A 454 -35.60 -9.69 -4.21
C GLU A 454 -34.74 -10.95 -4.41
N GLY A 455 -33.50 -10.93 -3.90
CA GLY A 455 -32.59 -12.07 -3.94
C GLY A 455 -32.74 -13.06 -2.77
N ALA A 456 -33.64 -12.82 -1.82
CA ALA A 456 -33.81 -13.62 -0.60
C ALA A 456 -32.51 -13.83 0.21
N PHE A 457 -31.60 -12.86 0.18
CA PHE A 457 -30.29 -12.93 0.83
C PHE A 457 -30.31 -12.56 2.32
N LEU A 458 -31.39 -11.93 2.79
CA LEU A 458 -31.50 -11.39 4.15
C LEU A 458 -32.42 -12.22 5.04
N SER A 459 -31.97 -12.48 6.26
CA SER A 459 -32.80 -13.06 7.32
C SER A 459 -33.87 -12.08 7.80
N PRO A 460 -34.95 -12.56 8.47
CA PRO A 460 -35.97 -11.68 9.05
C PRO A 460 -35.40 -10.63 10.01
N LYS A 461 -34.36 -11.00 10.76
CA LYS A 461 -33.65 -10.10 11.67
C LYS A 461 -32.88 -9.01 10.92
N GLU A 462 -32.15 -9.38 9.86
CA GLU A 462 -31.43 -8.41 9.01
C GLU A 462 -32.41 -7.46 8.32
N MET A 463 -33.54 -7.96 7.80
CA MET A 463 -34.59 -7.13 7.20
C MET A 463 -35.19 -6.12 8.18
N SER A 464 -35.46 -6.55 9.43
CA SER A 464 -35.95 -5.64 10.46
C SER A 464 -34.95 -4.52 10.76
N ILE A 465 -33.65 -4.85 10.83
CA ILE A 465 -32.60 -3.89 11.17
C ILE A 465 -32.34 -2.91 10.03
N ILE A 466 -32.23 -3.37 8.77
CA ILE A 466 -32.05 -2.47 7.63
C ILE A 466 -33.28 -1.59 7.37
N GLY A 467 -34.48 -2.07 7.73
CA GLY A 467 -35.71 -1.28 7.69
C GLY A 467 -35.63 0.00 8.52
N ILE A 468 -34.93 -0.03 9.67
CA ILE A 468 -34.70 1.16 10.49
C ILE A 468 -33.85 2.19 9.74
N ALA A 469 -32.81 1.75 9.01
CA ALA A 469 -31.97 2.65 8.20
C ALA A 469 -32.73 3.27 7.01
N CYS A 470 -33.77 2.58 6.51
CA CYS A 470 -34.64 3.09 5.44
C CYS A 470 -35.58 4.22 5.90
N GLU A 471 -35.72 4.44 7.21
CA GLU A 471 -36.58 5.46 7.82
C GLU A 471 -35.81 6.73 8.22
N ILE A 472 -34.52 6.85 7.92
CA ILE A 472 -33.71 8.05 8.18
C ILE A 472 -34.34 9.27 7.46
N PRO A 473 -34.51 10.44 8.13
CA PRO A 473 -34.02 10.77 9.47
C PRO A 473 -34.98 10.49 10.63
N ASN A 474 -36.19 9.97 10.38
CA ASN A 474 -37.23 9.80 11.42
C ASN A 474 -36.85 8.71 12.45
N LYS A 475 -36.12 7.68 12.02
CA LYS A 475 -35.48 6.71 12.91
C LYS A 475 -34.00 6.59 12.56
N ILE A 476 -33.18 6.48 13.60
CA ILE A 476 -31.74 6.30 13.48
C ILE A 476 -31.39 4.96 14.14
N PRO A 477 -30.74 4.02 13.43
CA PRO A 477 -30.29 2.77 14.04
C PRO A 477 -29.27 3.05 15.16
N SER A 478 -29.33 2.30 16.25
CA SER A 478 -28.28 2.31 17.29
C SER A 478 -26.93 1.87 16.72
N GLU A 479 -25.83 2.16 17.41
CA GLU A 479 -24.46 1.75 17.01
C GLU A 479 -24.38 0.26 16.62
N LYS A 480 -24.90 -0.64 17.47
CA LYS A 480 -24.94 -2.09 17.19
C LYS A 480 -25.79 -2.46 15.97
N GLN A 481 -26.88 -1.73 15.74
CA GLN A 481 -27.71 -1.95 14.55
C GLN A 481 -26.99 -1.47 13.30
N SER A 482 -26.30 -0.33 13.37
CA SER A 482 -25.54 0.23 12.25
C SER A 482 -24.37 -0.67 11.84
N GLU A 483 -23.67 -1.30 12.78
CA GLU A 483 -22.67 -2.33 12.46
C GLU A 483 -23.27 -3.49 11.64
N ILE A 484 -24.50 -3.91 11.99
CA ILE A 484 -25.21 -4.95 11.25
C ILE A 484 -25.62 -4.45 9.87
N VAL A 485 -26.08 -3.20 9.74
CA VAL A 485 -26.44 -2.59 8.44
C VAL A 485 -25.23 -2.53 7.51
N VAL A 486 -24.05 -2.15 8.00
CA VAL A 486 -22.81 -2.15 7.21
C VAL A 486 -22.44 -3.56 6.75
N LYS A 487 -22.55 -4.56 7.63
CA LYS A 487 -22.31 -5.97 7.26
C LYS A 487 -23.30 -6.50 6.23
N ILE A 488 -24.58 -6.09 6.31
CA ILE A 488 -25.58 -6.40 5.29
C ILE A 488 -25.16 -5.81 3.94
N GLU A 489 -24.69 -4.57 3.92
CA GLU A 489 -24.21 -3.92 2.70
C GLU A 489 -23.05 -4.68 2.06
N GLU A 490 -22.02 -5.04 2.84
CA GLU A 490 -20.87 -5.80 2.37
C GLU A 490 -21.28 -7.18 1.83
N LYS A 491 -22.15 -7.88 2.57
CA LYS A 491 -22.71 -9.16 2.14
C LYS A 491 -23.41 -9.04 0.79
N LEU A 492 -24.27 -8.04 0.62
CA LEU A 492 -25.00 -7.86 -0.65
C LEU A 492 -24.09 -7.41 -1.80
N LYS A 493 -23.06 -6.62 -1.53
CA LYS A 493 -22.04 -6.28 -2.55
C LYS A 493 -21.34 -7.53 -3.08
N ASN A 494 -21.05 -8.50 -2.21
CA ASN A 494 -20.47 -9.78 -2.63
C ASN A 494 -21.44 -10.62 -3.46
N GLU A 495 -22.74 -10.48 -3.24
CA GLU A 495 -23.79 -11.11 -4.06
C GLU A 495 -24.08 -10.35 -5.37
N GLY A 496 -23.40 -9.23 -5.63
CA GLY A 496 -23.50 -8.46 -6.87
C GLY A 496 -24.32 -7.17 -6.78
N PHE A 497 -24.59 -6.66 -5.58
CA PHE A 497 -25.20 -5.34 -5.40
C PHE A 497 -24.19 -4.21 -5.72
N PHE A 498 -24.48 -3.43 -6.75
CA PHE A 498 -23.75 -2.21 -7.09
C PHE A 498 -24.76 -1.07 -7.34
N VAL A 499 -24.46 0.12 -6.83
CA VAL A 499 -25.29 1.34 -6.95
C VAL A 499 -24.64 2.34 -7.88
#